data_AF-A0A7S3WHZ8-F1
#
_entry.id   AF-A0A7S3WHZ8-F1
#
_cell.length_a   1.000
_cell.length_b   1.000
_cell.length_c   1.000
_cell.angle_alpha   90.00
_cell.angle_beta   90.00
_cell.angle_gamma   90.00
#
_symmetry.space_group_name_H-M   'P 1'
#
loop_
_entity.id
_entity.type
_entity.pdbx_description
1 polymer ?
#
loop_
_entity_poly.entity_id
_entity_poly.type
_entity_poly.pdbx_seq_one_letter_code
_entity_poly.pdbx_strand_id
1 'polypeptide(L)'
;MVWGHEHNVTQGMESCRAWCYSNLNCNYWQYAPEGCWAEDPPETGHVAYPLTIASAAFDSAFARSVIAGEFIQHSCPPEPQKPPNTVAIAAAAAAGTVVAEWVLDVAGSVVLVALC
;
A
#
# COMPACT_ATOMS: atom_id res chain seq x y z
N MET A 1 -20.66 4.66 5.65
CA MET A 1 -21.37 4.16 6.85
C MET A 1 -20.97 5.05 8.02
N VAL A 2 -21.93 5.47 8.86
CA VAL A 2 -21.61 6.30 10.04
C VAL A 2 -21.29 5.37 11.21
N TRP A 3 -20.07 5.42 11.71
CA TRP A 3 -19.66 4.70 12.93
C TRP A 3 -19.79 5.63 14.13
N GLY A 4 -20.42 5.16 15.21
CA GLY A 4 -20.41 5.74 16.57
C GLY A 4 -20.53 7.28 16.72
N HIS A 5 -21.65 7.76 17.28
CA HIS A 5 -21.73 9.15 17.73
C HIS A 5 -21.19 9.26 19.16
N GLU A 6 -19.88 9.52 19.28
CA GLU A 6 -19.27 9.85 20.57
C GLU A 6 -19.72 11.25 21.02
N HIS A 7 -20.17 11.40 22.28
CA HIS A 7 -20.63 12.69 22.83
C HIS A 7 -19.50 13.72 23.04
N ASN A 8 -18.25 13.27 23.05
CA ASN A 8 -17.08 14.12 23.13
C ASN A 8 -16.40 14.19 21.75
N VAL A 9 -16.31 15.39 21.18
CA VAL A 9 -15.76 15.61 19.82
C VAL A 9 -14.34 15.07 19.70
N THR A 10 -13.47 15.36 20.67
CA THR A 10 -12.08 14.90 20.65
C THR A 10 -12.02 13.37 20.67
N GLN A 11 -12.82 12.72 21.52
CA GLN A 11 -12.89 11.27 21.57
C GLN A 11 -13.42 10.68 20.27
N GLY A 12 -14.49 11.27 19.70
CA GLY A 12 -15.07 10.82 18.43
C GLY A 12 -14.09 10.89 17.26
N MET A 13 -13.30 11.96 17.20
CA MET A 13 -12.23 12.11 16.21
C MET A 13 -11.16 11.01 16.35
N GLU A 14 -10.65 10.79 17.57
CA GLU A 14 -9.62 9.78 17.82
C GLU A 14 -10.13 8.36 17.58
N SER A 15 -11.37 8.06 17.98
CA SER A 15 -12.01 6.78 17.70
C SER A 15 -12.23 6.55 16.20
N CYS A 16 -12.64 7.58 15.46
CA CYS A 16 -12.81 7.51 14.01
C CYS A 16 -11.48 7.21 13.30
N ARG A 17 -10.43 7.92 13.70
CA ARG A 17 -9.06 7.69 13.23
C ARG A 17 -8.58 6.27 13.53
N ALA A 18 -8.71 5.84 14.80
CA ALA A 18 -8.26 4.53 15.24
C ALA A 18 -8.98 3.39 14.51
N TRP A 19 -10.29 3.54 14.25
CA TRP A 19 -11.06 2.58 13.46
C TRP A 19 -10.48 2.43 12.05
N CYS A 20 -10.28 3.55 11.34
CA CYS A 20 -9.75 3.51 9.98
C CYS A 20 -8.34 2.92 9.95
N TYR A 21 -7.49 3.25 10.92
CA TYR A 21 -6.12 2.70 11.01
C TYR A 21 -6.08 1.20 11.32
N SER A 22 -7.14 0.66 11.94
CA SER A 22 -7.26 -0.78 12.18
C SER A 22 -7.71 -1.57 10.95
N ASN A 23 -8.16 -0.90 9.89
CA ASN A 23 -8.63 -1.51 8.64
C ASN A 23 -7.70 -1.12 7.48
N LEU A 24 -6.91 -2.08 6.99
CA LEU A 24 -6.00 -1.87 5.85
C LEU A 24 -6.71 -1.47 4.54
N ASN A 25 -8.03 -1.68 4.46
CA ASN A 25 -8.82 -1.28 3.29
C ASN A 25 -9.36 0.15 3.39
N CYS A 26 -9.23 0.80 4.54
CA CYS A 26 -9.69 2.17 4.75
C CYS A 26 -8.65 3.17 4.22
N ASN A 27 -9.01 3.99 3.24
CA ASN A 27 -8.16 5.04 2.68
C ASN A 27 -8.63 6.44 3.09
N TYR A 28 -9.75 6.60 3.79
CA TYR A 28 -10.13 7.88 4.37
C TYR A 28 -10.99 7.74 5.63
N TRP A 29 -10.90 8.74 6.48
CA TRP A 29 -11.87 8.98 7.55
C TRP A 29 -12.17 10.47 7.67
N GLN A 30 -13.41 10.79 8.06
CA GLN A 30 -13.89 12.15 8.26
C GLN A 30 -14.81 12.15 9.48
N TYR A 31 -14.61 13.08 10.40
CA TYR A 31 -15.49 13.29 11.55
C TYR A 31 -16.27 14.59 11.35
N ALA A 32 -17.59 14.51 11.45
CA ALA A 32 -18.53 15.62 11.37
C ALA A 32 -19.47 15.59 12.59
N PRO A 33 -20.27 16.64 12.85
CA PRO A 33 -21.23 16.65 13.97
C PRO A 33 -22.18 15.44 14.00
N GLU A 34 -22.47 14.88 12.83
CA GLU A 34 -23.31 13.70 12.64
C GLU A 34 -22.61 12.36 12.93
N GLY A 35 -21.27 12.34 13.06
CA GLY A 35 -20.49 11.16 13.44
C GLY A 35 -19.27 10.91 12.55
N CYS A 36 -18.72 9.70 12.64
CA CYS A 36 -17.57 9.27 11.87
C CYS A 36 -17.97 8.65 10.53
N TRP A 37 -17.37 9.14 9.46
CA TRP A 37 -17.44 8.62 8.12
C TRP A 37 -16.08 8.05 7.73
N ALA A 38 -15.91 6.74 7.91
CA ALA A 38 -14.71 6.04 7.51
C ALA A 38 -15.02 5.04 6.39
N GLU A 39 -14.07 4.88 5.47
CA GLU A 39 -14.22 3.98 4.33
C GLU A 39 -14.28 2.52 4.79
N ASP A 40 -15.27 1.81 4.30
CA ASP A 40 -15.39 0.37 4.46
C ASP A 40 -15.74 -0.24 3.10
N PRO A 41 -14.75 -0.63 2.28
CA PRO A 41 -15.01 -0.95 0.88
C PRO A 41 -16.10 -2.01 0.60
N PRO A 42 -16.29 -3.05 1.44
CA PRO A 42 -17.44 -3.94 1.33
C PRO A 42 -18.80 -3.23 1.34
N GLU A 43 -18.91 -2.10 2.04
CA GLU A 43 -20.17 -1.39 2.30
C GLU A 43 -20.28 -0.05 1.56
N THR A 44 -19.17 0.67 1.40
CA THR A 44 -19.14 2.03 0.83
C THR A 44 -18.48 2.12 -0.53
N GLY A 45 -17.91 1.02 -1.03
CA GLY A 45 -17.04 1.02 -2.20
C GLY A 45 -15.69 1.68 -1.94
N HIS A 46 -14.84 1.63 -2.97
CA HIS A 46 -13.49 2.19 -2.92
C HIS A 46 -13.46 3.65 -3.32
N VAL A 47 -12.66 4.45 -2.61
CA VAL A 47 -12.31 5.80 -3.05
C VAL A 47 -11.37 5.73 -4.27
N ALA A 48 -11.45 6.73 -5.16
CA ALA A 48 -10.64 6.78 -6.36
C ALA A 48 -9.13 6.95 -6.03
N TYR A 49 -8.28 6.27 -6.80
CA TYR A 49 -6.83 6.43 -6.77
C TYR A 49 -6.29 6.78 -8.17
N PRO A 50 -5.52 7.87 -8.33
CA PRO A 50 -5.22 8.89 -7.32
C PRO A 50 -6.47 9.71 -6.95
N LEU A 51 -6.53 10.20 -5.71
CA LEU A 51 -7.59 11.11 -5.29
C LEU A 51 -7.39 12.47 -5.99
N THR A 52 -8.39 12.90 -6.76
CA THR A 52 -8.36 14.20 -7.46
C THR A 52 -9.62 15.00 -7.15
N ILE A 53 -9.63 16.30 -7.50
CA ILE A 53 -10.81 17.15 -7.38
C ILE A 53 -11.99 16.70 -8.25
N ALA A 54 -11.77 15.81 -9.22
CA ALA A 54 -12.84 15.24 -10.03
C ALA A 54 -13.63 14.15 -9.27
N SER A 55 -13.01 13.54 -8.26
CA SER A 55 -13.58 12.44 -7.46
C SER A 55 -13.88 12.84 -6.01
N ALA A 56 -13.70 14.11 -5.66
CA ALA A 56 -13.91 14.64 -4.31
C ALA A 56 -14.75 15.92 -4.36
N ALA A 57 -15.72 16.03 -3.44
CA ALA A 57 -16.52 17.24 -3.27
C ALA A 57 -15.97 18.07 -2.09
N PHE A 58 -15.78 19.37 -2.31
CA PHE A 58 -15.30 20.30 -1.28
C PHE A 58 -16.34 21.39 -0.95
N ASP A 59 -17.44 21.46 -1.69
CA ASP A 59 -18.45 22.50 -1.59
C ASP A 59 -19.81 21.97 -1.11
N SER A 60 -19.94 20.67 -0.86
CA SER A 60 -21.16 20.07 -0.33
C SER A 60 -21.43 20.50 1.12
N ALA A 61 -22.69 20.40 1.56
CA ALA A 61 -23.06 20.70 2.94
C ALA A 61 -22.27 19.83 3.93
N PHE A 62 -22.08 18.55 3.59
CA PHE A 62 -21.27 17.61 4.37
C PHE A 62 -19.80 18.06 4.43
N ALA A 63 -19.17 18.36 3.29
CA ALA A 63 -17.77 18.77 3.22
C ALA A 63 -17.46 20.01 4.09
N ARG A 64 -18.40 20.96 4.16
CA ARG A 64 -18.30 22.15 5.02
C ARG A 64 -18.48 21.86 6.51
N SER A 65 -19.09 20.73 6.84
CA SER A 65 -19.35 20.30 8.22
C SER A 65 -18.25 19.41 8.80
N VAL A 66 -17.33 18.91 7.98
CA VAL A 66 -16.21 18.08 8.43
C VAL A 66 -15.32 18.87 9.37
N ILE A 67 -15.13 18.33 10.58
CA ILE A 67 -14.31 18.91 11.65
C ILE A 67 -12.86 18.45 11.51
N ALA A 68 -12.67 17.18 11.17
CA ALA A 68 -11.36 16.55 10.99
C ALA A 68 -11.46 15.39 10.01
N GLY A 69 -10.35 15.05 9.37
CA GLY A 69 -10.27 13.88 8.51
C GLY A 69 -8.89 13.74 7.88
N GLU A 70 -8.63 12.56 7.32
CA GLU A 70 -7.39 12.24 6.63
C GLU A 70 -7.69 11.41 5.39
N PHE A 71 -6.83 11.57 4.38
CA PHE A 71 -6.67 10.61 3.30
C PHE A 71 -5.40 9.81 3.56
N ILE A 72 -5.53 8.49 3.59
CA ILE A 72 -4.49 7.54 3.94
C ILE A 72 -4.10 6.79 2.67
N GLN A 73 -2.81 6.76 2.37
CA GLN A 73 -2.27 6.00 1.25
C GLN A 73 -1.41 4.86 1.79
N HIS A 74 -1.90 3.63 1.61
CA HIS A 74 -1.14 2.44 1.93
C HIS A 74 -0.07 2.23 0.86
N SER A 75 1.18 2.08 1.28
CA SER A 75 2.28 1.71 0.40
C SER A 75 2.94 0.45 0.91
N CYS A 76 3.24 -0.48 0.00
CA CYS A 76 4.05 -1.65 0.30
C CYS A 76 5.51 -1.32 -0.04
N PRO A 77 6.44 -1.27 0.94
CA PRO A 77 7.85 -1.14 0.62
C PRO A 77 8.30 -2.35 -0.22
N PRO A 78 9.30 -2.18 -1.10
CA PRO A 78 9.86 -3.32 -1.82
C PRO A 78 10.34 -4.37 -0.82
N GLU A 79 10.07 -5.64 -1.11
CA GLU A 79 10.62 -6.72 -0.29
C GLU A 79 12.15 -6.59 -0.26
N PRO A 80 12.79 -6.79 0.91
CA PRO A 80 14.23 -6.96 0.95
C PRO A 80 14.58 -8.08 -0.02
N GLN A 81 15.49 -7.83 -0.97
CA GLN A 81 15.93 -8.89 -1.87
C GLN A 81 16.45 -10.05 -1.03
N LYS A 82 15.72 -11.17 -1.06
CA LYS A 82 16.23 -12.41 -0.47
C LYS A 82 17.57 -12.67 -1.17
N PRO A 83 18.67 -12.87 -0.42
CA PRO A 83 19.92 -13.25 -1.05
C PRO A 83 19.65 -14.48 -1.91
N PRO A 84 20.25 -14.58 -3.11
CA PRO A 84 20.09 -15.73 -3.97
C PRO A 84 20.22 -17.00 -3.13
N ASN A 85 19.25 -17.90 -3.23
CA ASN A 85 19.34 -19.18 -2.56
C ASN A 85 20.50 -19.96 -3.18
N THR A 86 21.70 -19.86 -2.60
CA THR A 86 22.90 -20.56 -3.06
C THR A 86 22.67 -22.07 -3.24
N VAL A 87 21.67 -22.62 -2.52
CA VAL A 87 21.23 -24.01 -2.65
C VAL A 87 20.56 -24.32 -4.00
N ALA A 88 19.80 -23.41 -4.61
CA ALA A 88 19.24 -23.65 -5.95
C ALA A 88 20.28 -23.45 -7.05
N ILE A 89 21.25 -22.55 -6.83
CA ILE A 89 22.38 -22.36 -7.77
C ILE A 89 23.28 -23.59 -7.77
N ALA A 90 23.52 -24.22 -6.61
CA ALA A 90 24.24 -25.49 -6.51
C ALA A 90 23.50 -26.66 -7.16
N ALA A 91 22.16 -26.68 -7.10
CA ALA A 91 21.36 -27.70 -7.78
C ALA A 91 21.42 -27.58 -9.31
N ALA A 92 21.48 -26.35 -9.86
CA ALA A 92 21.67 -26.12 -11.29
C ALA A 92 23.11 -26.46 -11.75
N ALA A 93 24.12 -26.17 -10.92
CA ALA A 93 25.52 -26.54 -11.21
C ALA A 93 25.74 -28.06 -11.21
N ALA A 94 25.02 -28.81 -10.36
CA ALA A 94 25.07 -30.27 -10.35
C ALA A 94 24.35 -30.93 -11.54
N ALA A 95 23.52 -30.18 -12.29
CA ALA A 95 22.74 -30.69 -13.42
C ALA A 95 23.54 -30.78 -14.74
N GLY A 96 24.79 -30.31 -14.78
CA GLY A 96 25.72 -30.60 -15.89
C GLY A 96 25.26 -30.14 -17.27
N THR A 97 24.42 -29.12 -17.37
CA THR A 97 24.10 -28.48 -18.65
C THR A 97 25.28 -27.62 -19.08
N VAL A 98 26.02 -28.08 -20.09
CA VAL A 98 27.03 -27.27 -20.78
C VAL A 98 26.30 -26.10 -21.42
N VAL A 99 26.37 -24.93 -20.78
CA VAL A 99 25.88 -23.67 -21.33
C VAL A 99 27.10 -22.83 -21.69
N ALA A 100 27.30 -22.60 -22.99
CA ALA A 100 28.24 -21.58 -23.44
C ALA A 100 27.57 -20.22 -23.22
N GLU A 101 27.89 -19.56 -22.12
CA GLU A 101 27.31 -18.27 -21.76
C GLU A 101 28.33 -17.15 -21.97
N TRP A 102 27.88 -16.07 -22.61
CA TRP A 102 28.63 -14.83 -22.69
C TRP A 102 28.48 -14.11 -21.35
N VAL A 103 29.50 -14.16 -20.50
CA VAL A 103 29.49 -13.48 -19.21
C VAL A 103 30.27 -12.17 -19.34
N LEU A 104 29.69 -11.07 -18.84
CA LEU A 104 30.43 -9.82 -18.65
C LEU A 104 31.35 -9.98 -17.43
N ASP A 105 32.64 -9.78 -17.63
CA ASP A 105 33.59 -9.68 -16.53
C ASP A 105 33.45 -8.35 -15.77
N VAL A 106 34.11 -8.27 -14.62
CA VAL A 106 34.12 -7.08 -13.74
C VAL A 106 34.76 -5.83 -14.36
N ALA A 107 35.47 -5.98 -15.48
CA ALA A 107 36.00 -4.90 -16.31
C ALA A 107 35.08 -4.56 -17.51
N GLY A 108 33.92 -5.20 -17.62
CA GLY A 108 32.94 -4.97 -18.67
C GLY A 108 33.25 -5.65 -20.00
N SER A 109 34.22 -6.58 -20.05
CA SER A 109 34.50 -7.34 -21.27
C SER A 109 33.70 -8.63 -21.33
N VAL A 110 33.28 -9.03 -22.53
CA VAL A 110 32.53 -10.27 -22.73
C VAL A 110 33.54 -11.40 -22.92
N VAL A 111 33.56 -12.36 -21.99
CA VAL A 111 34.46 -13.52 -22.04
C VAL A 111 33.66 -14.79 -22.26
N LEU A 112 34.09 -15.61 -23.23
CA LEU A 112 33.56 -16.95 -23.41
C LEU A 112 34.20 -17.87 -22.39
N VAL A 113 33.43 -18.31 -21.40
CA VAL A 113 33.91 -19.28 -20.42
C VAL A 113 33.35 -20.65 -20.80
N ALA A 114 34.24 -21.54 -21.26
CA ALA A 114 33.93 -22.96 -21.41
C ALA A 114 34.26 -23.66 -20.08
N LEU A 115 33.24 -24.14 -19.37
CA LEU A 115 33.40 -24.96 -18.18
C LEU A 115 33.31 -26.44 -18.59
N CYS A 116 34.39 -27.18 -18.36
CA CYS A 116 34.45 -28.65 -18.49
C CYS A 116 34.11 -29.32 -17.15
#